data_AF-A0A951RTZ5-F1
#
_entry.id   AF-A0A951RTZ5-F1
#
_cell.length_a   1.000
_cell.length_b   1.000
_cell.length_c   1.000
_cell.angle_alpha   90.00
_cell.angle_beta   90.00
_cell.angle_gamma   90.00
#
_symmetry.space_group_name_H-M   'P 1'
#
loop_
_entity.id
_entity.type
_entity.pdbx_description
1 polymer ?
#
loop_
_entity_poly.entity_id
_entity_poly.type
_entity_poly.pdbx_seq_one_letter_code
_entity_poly.pdbx_strand_id
1 'polypeptide(L)' 'MGIIREPLDVDFVVDSRPLTKEEEKAISDFIKSHKEKQKSKKKKARKSIKPKTKQSV' A
#
# COMPACT_ATOMS: atom_id res chain seq x y z
N MET A 1 -2.23 -24.44 -16.93
CA MET A 1 -2.40 -23.84 -15.59
C MET A 1 -3.90 -23.76 -15.31
N GLY A 2 -4.42 -24.60 -14.41
CA GLY A 2 -5.86 -24.67 -14.13
C GLY A 2 -6.32 -23.44 -13.35
N ILE A 3 -7.41 -22.84 -13.79
CA ILE A 3 -8.05 -21.74 -13.07
C ILE A 3 -8.79 -22.36 -11.88
N ILE A 4 -8.26 -22.19 -10.67
CA ILE A 4 -9.01 -22.50 -9.45
C ILE A 4 -10.11 -21.45 -9.37
N ARG A 5 -11.33 -21.83 -9.76
CA ARG A 5 -12.52 -20.99 -9.60
C ARG A 5 -13.04 -21.18 -8.19
N GLU A 6 -13.45 -20.09 -7.55
CA GLU A 6 -14.16 -20.14 -6.28
C GLU A 6 -15.43 -21.00 -6.44
N PRO A 7 -15.82 -21.81 -5.44
CA PRO A 7 -17.02 -22.64 -5.53
C PRO A 7 -18.26 -21.76 -5.69
N LEU A 8 -19.16 -22.14 -6.59
CA LEU A 8 -20.36 -21.36 -6.96
C LEU A 8 -21.29 -21.05 -5.77
N ASP A 9 -21.21 -21.86 -4.70
CA ASP A 9 -22.11 -21.79 -3.55
C ASP A 9 -21.40 -21.35 -2.25
N VAL A 10 -20.28 -20.62 -2.35
CA VAL A 10 -19.58 -20.07 -1.17
C VAL A 10 -19.74 -18.56 -1.12
N ASP A 11 -20.60 -18.10 -0.22
CA ASP A 11 -20.72 -16.70 0.15
C ASP A 11 -19.77 -16.36 1.30
N PHE A 12 -18.85 -15.43 1.07
CA PHE A 12 -18.01 -14.89 2.14
C PHE A 12 -18.81 -13.85 2.93
N VAL A 13 -19.24 -14.23 4.14
CA VAL A 13 -19.85 -13.29 5.09
C VAL A 13 -18.73 -12.56 5.83
N VAL A 14 -18.62 -11.25 5.59
CA VAL A 14 -17.72 -10.39 6.37
C VAL A 14 -18.44 -10.01 7.66
N ASP A 15 -18.07 -10.68 8.74
CA ASP A 15 -18.49 -10.33 10.10
C ASP A 15 -18.13 -8.86 10.38
N SER A 16 -19.13 -7.98 10.37
CA SER A 16 -18.98 -6.55 10.66
C SER A 16 -18.81 -6.31 12.17
N ARG A 17 -17.82 -6.96 12.77
CA ARG A 17 -17.45 -6.74 14.17
C ARG A 17 -16.72 -5.40 14.26
N PRO A 18 -17.08 -4.52 15.21
CA PRO A 18 -16.31 -3.32 15.45
C PRO A 18 -14.90 -3.71 15.88
N LEU A 19 -13.89 -3.00 15.37
CA LEU A 19 -12.51 -3.21 15.76
C LEU A 19 -12.34 -2.92 17.26
N THR A 20 -11.56 -3.74 17.94
CA THR A 20 -11.12 -3.43 19.30
C THR A 20 -10.16 -2.23 19.26
N LYS A 21 -10.03 -1.50 20.37
CA LYS A 21 -9.12 -0.34 20.46
C LYS A 21 -7.65 -0.69 20.14
N GLU A 22 -7.25 -1.92 20.45
CA GLU A 22 -5.91 -2.44 20.17
C GLU A 22 -5.69 -2.68 18.67
N GLU A 23 -6.67 -3.30 18.00
CA GLU A 23 -6.64 -3.53 16.56
C GLU A 23 -6.70 -2.21 15.79
N GLU A 24 -7.54 -1.27 16.22
CA GLU A 24 -7.63 0.07 15.63
C GLU A 24 -6.27 0.78 15.68
N LYS A 25 -5.59 0.72 16.84
CA LYS A 25 -4.27 1.31 17.02
C LYS A 25 -3.22 0.62 16.14
N ALA A 26 -3.21 -0.72 16.09
CA ALA A 26 -2.29 -1.49 15.26
C ALA A 26 -2.45 -1.15 13.77
N ILE A 27 -3.70 -1.06 13.28
CA ILE A 27 -4.01 -0.66 11.90
C ILE A 27 -3.55 0.79 11.65
N SER A 28 -3.83 1.70 12.58
CA SER A 28 -3.43 3.11 12.48
C SER A 28 -1.91 3.26 12.35
N ASP A 29 -1.15 2.57 13.20
CA ASP A 29 0.31 2.65 13.21
C ASP A 29 0.92 1.98 11.97
N PHE A 30 0.32 0.87 11.49
CA PHE A 30 0.70 0.25 10.23
C PHE A 30 0.51 1.22 9.04
N ILE A 31 -0.66 1.86 8.95
CA ILE A 31 -0.96 2.81 7.86
C ILE A 31 0.00 4.01 7.90
N LYS A 32 0.27 4.57 9.08
CA LYS A 32 1.22 5.68 9.24
C LYS A 32 2.60 5.30 8.72
N SER A 33 3.17 4.20 9.22
CA SER A 33 4.51 3.76 8.82
C SER A 33 4.60 3.42 7.33
N HIS A 34 3.54 2.82 6.75
CA HIS A 34 3.48 2.51 5.33
C HIS A 34 3.42 3.79 4.48
N LYS A 35 2.58 4.77 4.87
CA LYS A 35 2.49 6.07 4.17
C LYS A 35 3.82 6.83 4.22
N GLU A 36 4.55 6.78 5.33
CA GLU A 36 5.87 7.40 5.46
C GLU A 36 6.91 6.74 4.53
N LYS A 37 6.95 5.41 4.50
CA LYS A 37 7.78 4.64 3.56
C LYS A 37 7.45 4.99 2.10
N GLN A 38 6.17 5.16 1.77
CA GLN A 38 5.76 5.56 0.42
C GLN A 38 6.17 7.01 0.08
N LYS A 39 6.05 7.94 1.04
CA LYS A 39 6.51 9.33 0.86
C LYS A 39 8.02 9.40 0.60
N SER A 40 8.82 8.64 1.33
CA SER A 40 10.28 8.63 1.15
C SER A 40 10.68 8.04 -0.21
N LYS A 41 10.04 6.96 -0.66
CA LYS A 41 10.22 6.39 -2.01
C LYS A 41 9.88 7.39 -3.11
N LYS A 42 8.73 8.09 -3.01
CA LYS A 42 8.34 9.14 -3.97
C LYS A 42 9.35 10.29 -4.03
N LYS A 43 9.89 10.72 -2.89
CA LYS A 43 10.95 11.75 -2.83
C LYS A 43 12.24 11.30 -3.52
N LYS A 44 12.64 10.03 -3.35
CA LYS A 44 13.81 9.46 -4.03
C LYS A 44 13.61 9.39 -5.55
N ALA A 45 12.44 8.93 -6.01
CA ALA A 45 12.11 8.88 -7.43
C ALA A 45 12.12 10.26 -8.10
N ARG A 46 11.64 11.31 -7.42
CA ARG A 46 11.71 12.69 -7.93
C ARG A 46 13.14 13.23 -8.06
N LYS A 47 14.06 12.82 -7.19
CA LYS A 47 15.46 13.28 -7.26
C LYS A 47 16.22 12.66 -8.44
N SER A 48 15.88 11.43 -8.86
CA SER A 48 16.53 10.75 -9.98
C SER A 48 16.09 11.24 -11.37
N ILE A 49 15.01 12.03 -11.46
CA ILE A 49 14.47 12.53 -12.74
C ILE A 49 15.03 13.92 -13.10
N LYS A 50 15.91 14.51 -12.29
CA LYS A 50 16.55 15.79 -12.66
C LYS A 50 17.30 15.60 -13.99
N PRO A 51 16.91 16.28 -15.09
CA PRO A 51 17.62 16.15 -16.35
C PRO A 51 19.04 16.68 -16.13
N LYS A 52 20.05 15.89 -16.53
CA LYS A 52 21.41 16.39 -16.67
C LYS A 52 21.39 17.44 -17.77
N THR A 53 21.29 18.72 -17.41
CA THR A 53 21.45 19.82 -18.36
C THR A 53 22.85 19.68 -18.95
N LYS A 54 22.93 19.26 -20.21
CA LYS A 54 24.18 19.31 -20.98
C LYS A 54 24.50 20.80 -21.14
N GLN A 55 25.54 21.27 -20.46
CA GLN A 55 26.15 22.56 -20.78
C GLN A 55 26.73 22.43 -22.19
N SER A 56 26.09 23.09 -23.15
CA SER A 56 26.63 23.29 -24.49
C SER A 56 27.59 24.47 -24.46
N VAL A 57 28.80 24.20 -24.98
CA VAL A 57 29.95 25.09 -25.19
C VAL A 57 29.60 26.30 -26.04
#